data_AF-A0A6V7LI40-F1
#
_entry.id   AF-A0A6V7LI40-F1
#
_cell.length_a   1.000
_cell.length_b   1.000
_cell.length_c   1.000
_cell.angle_alpha   90.00
_cell.angle_beta   90.00
_cell.angle_gamma   90.00
#
_symmetry.space_group_name_H-M   'P 1'
#
loop_
_entity.id
_entity.type
_entity.pdbx_description
1 polymer ?
#
loop_
_entity_poly.entity_id
_entity_poly.type
_entity_poly.pdbx_seq_one_letter_code
_entity_poly.pdbx_strand_id
1 'polypeptide(L)'
;GYKEAIGLRFKDPSVRLLISISDDANLFSRITSDTSSSNKFLQSIFTFLEKHKFDGIEINWHNAPSKALKTLLKSIYTPLTSRGYCVTAAVRKTDEIDRELHNYADLLLFKAWRHTPQKTALHPAPLSYVEEFVQSWLDLGTDPKKIILGVPLFGISYTLKYKNNTNAGAPVSGPGVGGRHTKQKGLVAYYEACDMIEELWYAGRDEDGSFIK
;
A
#
# COMPACT_ATOMS: atom_id res chain seq x y z
N GLY A 1 -13.36 -12.13 9.84
CA GLY A 1 -14.01 -11.89 8.54
C GLY A 1 -14.57 -10.48 8.49
N TYR A 2 -15.39 -10.15 7.48
CA TYR A 2 -15.93 -8.78 7.33
C TYR A 2 -16.82 -8.37 8.52
N LYS A 3 -17.63 -9.28 9.07
CA LYS A 3 -18.51 -8.96 10.21
C LYS A 3 -17.72 -8.54 11.45
N GLU A 4 -16.60 -9.20 11.72
CA GLU A 4 -15.74 -8.90 12.85
C GLU A 4 -15.05 -7.54 12.68
N ALA A 5 -14.60 -7.23 11.46
CA ALA A 5 -14.04 -5.91 11.15
C ALA A 5 -15.09 -4.81 11.36
N ILE A 6 -16.28 -4.96 10.78
CA ILE A 6 -17.41 -4.03 10.97
C ILE A 6 -17.79 -3.87 12.44
N GLY A 7 -17.69 -4.95 13.23
CA GLY A 7 -17.95 -4.95 14.66
C GLY A 7 -17.06 -4.01 15.48
N LEU A 8 -15.91 -3.55 14.94
CA LEU A 8 -15.08 -2.54 15.60
C LEU A 8 -15.84 -1.23 15.87
N ARG A 9 -16.85 -0.91 15.07
CA ARG A 9 -17.69 0.28 15.28
C ARG A 9 -18.49 0.25 16.57
N PHE A 10 -18.76 -0.93 17.14
CA PHE A 10 -19.44 -1.03 18.44
C PHE A 10 -18.54 -0.60 19.59
N LYS A 11 -17.22 -0.62 19.40
CA LYS A 11 -16.25 -0.13 20.37
C LYS A 11 -15.98 1.35 20.18
N ASP A 12 -15.91 1.79 18.94
CA ASP A 12 -15.68 3.18 18.58
C ASP A 12 -16.53 3.57 17.35
N PRO A 13 -17.65 4.30 17.57
CA PRO A 13 -18.53 4.73 16.49
C PRO A 13 -17.87 5.68 15.46
N SER A 14 -16.70 6.25 15.76
CA SER A 14 -15.97 7.12 14.83
C SER A 14 -15.17 6.34 13.78
N VAL A 15 -14.96 5.05 13.98
CA VAL A 15 -14.18 4.20 13.08
C VAL A 15 -14.89 4.05 11.74
N ARG A 16 -14.20 4.47 10.67
CA ARG A 16 -14.59 4.20 9.28
C ARG A 16 -13.84 3.00 8.73
N LEU A 17 -14.55 2.11 8.05
CA LEU A 17 -14.02 0.88 7.49
C LEU A 17 -14.22 0.87 5.99
N LEU A 18 -13.10 0.78 5.27
CA LEU A 18 -13.08 0.72 3.82
C LEU A 18 -12.69 -0.68 3.37
N ILE A 19 -13.15 -1.07 2.18
CA ILE A 19 -12.71 -2.29 1.52
C ILE A 19 -11.73 -1.95 0.39
N SER A 20 -10.55 -2.60 0.39
CA SER A 20 -9.59 -2.44 -0.71
C SER A 20 -9.92 -3.36 -1.87
N ILE A 21 -9.97 -2.80 -3.07
CA ILE A 21 -10.09 -3.52 -4.33
C ILE A 21 -8.72 -3.46 -5.00
N SER A 22 -8.06 -4.61 -5.14
CA SER A 22 -6.77 -4.74 -5.82
C SER A 22 -6.93 -5.42 -7.18
N ASP A 23 -5.93 -5.25 -8.04
CA ASP A 23 -5.98 -5.87 -9.36
C ASP A 23 -5.82 -7.38 -9.23
N ASP A 24 -6.78 -8.12 -9.79
CA ASP A 24 -6.73 -9.56 -9.98
C ASP A 24 -7.12 -9.87 -11.42
N ALA A 25 -6.28 -10.62 -12.12
CA ALA A 25 -6.51 -11.03 -13.50
C ALA A 25 -6.90 -9.88 -14.47
N ASN A 26 -6.21 -8.73 -14.37
CA ASN A 26 -6.48 -7.53 -15.18
C ASN A 26 -7.90 -6.95 -14.99
N LEU A 27 -8.46 -7.08 -13.78
CA LEU A 27 -9.75 -6.50 -13.42
C LEU A 27 -9.84 -5.05 -13.86
N PHE A 28 -8.83 -4.26 -13.51
CA PHE A 28 -8.93 -2.82 -13.71
C PHE A 28 -8.90 -2.41 -15.18
N SER A 29 -8.09 -3.07 -16.01
CA SER A 29 -8.08 -2.78 -17.45
C SER A 29 -9.44 -3.09 -18.09
N ARG A 30 -10.11 -4.17 -17.65
CA ARG A 30 -11.46 -4.55 -18.09
C ARG A 30 -12.53 -3.56 -17.64
N ILE A 31 -12.50 -3.06 -16.41
CA ILE A 31 -13.52 -2.09 -15.99
C ILE A 31 -13.33 -0.71 -16.63
N THR A 32 -12.10 -0.38 -17.04
CA THR A 32 -11.80 0.86 -17.75
C THR A 32 -11.94 0.78 -19.27
N SER A 33 -12.28 -0.38 -19.84
CA SER A 33 -12.36 -0.54 -21.30
C SER A 33 -13.51 0.25 -21.93
N ASP A 34 -14.61 0.41 -21.20
CA ASP A 34 -15.82 1.08 -21.68
C ASP A 34 -16.75 1.49 -20.52
N THR A 35 -17.70 2.37 -20.83
CA THR A 35 -18.66 2.92 -19.88
C THR A 35 -19.60 1.86 -19.29
N SER A 36 -19.97 0.82 -20.06
CA SER A 36 -20.86 -0.24 -19.58
C SER A 36 -20.18 -1.06 -18.49
N SER A 37 -18.91 -1.39 -18.69
CA SER A 37 -18.06 -2.11 -17.73
C SER A 37 -17.85 -1.29 -16.45
N SER A 38 -17.54 0.00 -16.56
CA SER A 38 -17.41 0.90 -15.40
C SER A 38 -18.73 1.04 -14.63
N ASN A 39 -19.88 1.08 -15.32
CA ASN A 39 -21.19 1.18 -14.68
C ASN A 39 -21.54 -0.11 -13.92
N LYS A 40 -21.29 -1.28 -14.51
CA LYS A 40 -21.48 -2.57 -13.82
C LYS A 40 -20.62 -2.66 -12.56
N PHE A 41 -19.37 -2.20 -12.64
CA PHE A 41 -18.48 -2.14 -11.50
C PHE A 41 -19.03 -1.24 -10.38
N LEU A 42 -19.48 -0.03 -10.71
CA LEU A 42 -20.09 0.89 -9.75
C LEU A 42 -21.32 0.27 -9.05
N GLN A 43 -22.21 -0.39 -9.80
CA GLN A 43 -23.37 -1.07 -9.20
C GLN A 43 -22.96 -2.23 -8.28
N SER A 44 -21.90 -2.96 -8.64
CA SER A 44 -21.34 -4.00 -7.80
C SER A 44 -20.79 -3.44 -6.49
N ILE A 45 -20.09 -2.29 -6.55
CA ILE A 45 -19.62 -1.58 -5.35
C ILE A 45 -20.79 -1.24 -4.44
N PHE A 46 -21.84 -0.59 -4.94
CA PHE A 46 -23.00 -0.24 -4.10
C PHE A 46 -23.61 -1.47 -3.43
N THR A 47 -23.86 -2.52 -4.20
CA THR A 47 -24.40 -3.78 -3.69
C THR A 47 -23.52 -4.35 -2.56
N PHE A 48 -22.20 -4.33 -2.75
CA PHE A 48 -21.25 -4.86 -1.77
C PHE A 48 -21.21 -4.00 -0.49
N LEU A 49 -21.06 -2.68 -0.64
CA LEU A 49 -20.99 -1.76 0.49
C LEU A 49 -22.29 -1.78 1.31
N GLU A 50 -23.45 -1.79 0.67
CA GLU A 50 -24.75 -1.84 1.35
C GLU A 50 -24.96 -3.17 2.10
N LYS A 51 -24.55 -4.28 1.49
CA LYS A 51 -24.67 -5.62 2.07
C LYS A 51 -23.73 -5.80 3.27
N HIS A 52 -22.50 -5.31 3.16
CA HIS A 52 -21.45 -5.54 4.15
C HIS A 52 -21.19 -4.36 5.08
N LYS A 53 -21.89 -3.24 4.88
CA LYS A 53 -21.87 -2.04 5.74
C LYS A 53 -20.51 -1.33 5.79
N PHE A 54 -19.67 -1.46 4.77
CA PHE A 54 -18.43 -0.68 4.64
C PHE A 54 -18.75 0.79 4.32
N ASP A 55 -17.91 1.72 4.77
CA ASP A 55 -18.08 3.16 4.58
C ASP A 55 -17.43 3.68 3.31
N GLY A 56 -16.83 2.81 2.49
CA GLY A 56 -16.11 3.23 1.30
C GLY A 56 -15.18 2.18 0.75
N ILE A 57 -14.38 2.60 -0.23
CA ILE A 57 -13.44 1.76 -0.95
C ILE A 57 -12.04 2.37 -1.03
N GLU A 58 -11.04 1.50 -1.18
CA GLU A 58 -9.71 1.83 -1.68
C GLU A 58 -9.53 1.21 -3.07
N ILE A 59 -9.21 2.02 -4.08
CA ILE A 59 -8.73 1.55 -5.37
C ILE A 59 -7.23 1.33 -5.27
N ASN A 60 -6.81 0.07 -5.27
CA ASN A 60 -5.43 -0.35 -5.11
C ASN A 60 -4.90 -0.98 -6.42
N TRP A 61 -4.84 -0.18 -7.48
CA TRP A 61 -4.35 -0.59 -8.79
C TRP A 61 -2.83 -0.42 -8.87
N HIS A 62 -2.09 -1.51 -9.03
CA HIS A 62 -0.62 -1.47 -9.15
C HIS A 62 -0.18 -1.12 -10.56
N ASN A 63 0.76 -0.17 -10.71
CA ASN A 63 1.29 0.31 -11.99
C ASN A 63 0.17 0.75 -12.95
N ALA A 64 -0.86 1.38 -12.39
CA ALA A 64 -1.99 1.89 -13.16
C ALA A 64 -1.52 3.01 -14.11
N PRO A 65 -1.89 2.98 -15.40
CA PRO A 65 -1.73 4.15 -16.26
C PRO A 65 -2.51 5.32 -15.66
N SER A 66 -1.85 6.46 -15.45
CA SER A 66 -2.44 7.60 -14.73
C SER A 66 -3.81 8.01 -15.31
N LYS A 67 -3.88 8.15 -16.64
CA LYS A 67 -5.12 8.51 -17.35
C LYS A 67 -6.26 7.52 -17.09
N ALA A 68 -5.97 6.21 -17.02
CA ALA A 68 -6.97 5.18 -16.79
C ALA A 68 -7.49 5.24 -15.34
N LEU A 69 -6.58 5.35 -14.38
CA LEU A 69 -6.93 5.51 -12.97
C LEU A 69 -7.76 6.78 -12.73
N LYS A 70 -7.36 7.92 -13.29
CA LYS A 70 -8.11 9.18 -13.18
C LYS A 70 -9.51 9.05 -13.77
N THR A 71 -9.64 8.41 -14.93
CA THR A 71 -10.93 8.19 -15.58
C THR A 71 -11.85 7.33 -14.72
N LEU A 72 -11.31 6.25 -14.13
CA LEU A 72 -12.05 5.38 -13.21
C LEU A 72 -12.48 6.13 -11.94
N LEU A 73 -11.57 6.85 -11.28
CA LEU A 73 -11.90 7.61 -10.08
C LEU A 73 -12.98 8.64 -10.37
N LYS A 74 -12.86 9.38 -11.48
CA LYS A 74 -13.87 10.35 -11.91
C LYS A 74 -15.25 9.71 -12.13
N SER A 75 -15.32 8.49 -12.66
CA SER A 75 -16.60 7.82 -12.94
C SER A 75 -17.29 7.31 -11.67
N ILE A 76 -16.55 6.98 -10.62
CA ILE A 76 -17.11 6.42 -9.37
C ILE A 76 -17.22 7.43 -8.23
N TYR A 77 -16.43 8.51 -8.24
CA TYR A 77 -16.30 9.43 -7.11
C TYR A 77 -17.62 10.12 -6.74
N THR A 78 -18.25 10.86 -7.65
CA THR A 78 -19.50 11.58 -7.37
C THR A 78 -20.65 10.61 -7.00
N PRO A 79 -20.87 9.50 -7.73
CA PRO A 79 -21.90 8.53 -7.34
C PRO A 79 -21.71 7.95 -5.94
N LEU A 80 -20.48 7.62 -5.53
CA LEU A 80 -20.20 7.05 -4.21
C LEU A 80 -20.31 8.09 -3.10
N THR A 81 -19.66 9.24 -3.27
CA THR A 81 -19.62 10.31 -2.24
C THR A 81 -20.99 10.95 -2.00
N SER A 82 -21.84 11.06 -3.05
CA SER A 82 -23.23 11.52 -2.89
C SER A 82 -24.09 10.60 -2.01
N ARG A 83 -23.66 9.34 -1.79
CA ARG A 83 -24.29 8.41 -0.84
C ARG A 83 -23.53 8.29 0.49
N GLY A 84 -22.55 9.16 0.73
CA GLY A 84 -21.75 9.18 1.96
C GLY A 84 -20.58 8.20 1.99
N TYR A 85 -20.30 7.48 0.89
CA TYR A 85 -19.17 6.56 0.83
C TYR A 85 -17.86 7.32 0.56
N CYS A 86 -16.79 6.89 1.25
CA CYS A 86 -15.42 7.35 1.06
C CYS A 86 -14.79 6.67 -0.17
N VAL A 87 -14.04 7.43 -0.95
CA VAL A 87 -13.25 6.90 -2.07
C VAL A 87 -11.79 7.26 -1.84
N THR A 88 -10.95 6.24 -1.71
CA THR A 88 -9.51 6.40 -1.56
C THR A 88 -8.77 5.69 -2.69
N ALA A 89 -7.55 6.12 -2.97
CA ALA A 89 -6.70 5.48 -3.97
C ALA A 89 -5.29 5.26 -3.41
N ALA A 90 -4.73 4.08 -3.65
CA ALA A 90 -3.35 3.80 -3.30
C ALA A 90 -2.40 4.23 -4.42
N VAL A 91 -1.32 4.89 -4.05
CA VAL A 91 -0.25 5.33 -4.96
C VAL A 91 1.11 4.88 -4.45
N ARG A 92 2.02 4.59 -5.36
CA ARG A 92 3.39 4.12 -5.09
C ARG A 92 4.37 4.96 -5.88
N LYS A 93 5.65 4.94 -5.50
CA LYS A 93 6.71 5.68 -6.22
C LYS A 93 6.90 5.22 -7.67
N THR A 94 6.52 3.98 -7.99
CA THR A 94 6.61 3.44 -9.37
C THR A 94 5.43 3.83 -10.24
N ASP A 95 4.35 4.35 -9.65
CA ASP A 95 3.17 4.77 -10.40
C ASP A 95 3.44 6.15 -11.06
N GLU A 96 2.81 6.42 -12.20
CA GLU A 96 2.88 7.73 -12.85
C GLU A 96 2.19 8.78 -11.97
N ILE A 97 2.85 9.92 -11.74
CA ILE A 97 2.33 10.97 -10.86
C ILE A 97 1.25 11.77 -11.59
N ASP A 98 0.08 11.87 -10.97
CA ASP A 98 -1.00 12.76 -11.42
C ASP A 98 -1.66 13.44 -10.23
N ARG A 99 -1.32 14.73 -10.06
CA ARG A 99 -1.85 15.56 -9.00
C ARG A 99 -3.38 15.60 -9.02
N GLU A 100 -4.02 15.55 -10.19
CA GLU A 100 -5.47 15.72 -10.32
C GLU A 100 -6.25 14.58 -9.69
N LEU A 101 -5.61 13.45 -9.38
CA LEU A 101 -6.22 12.35 -8.64
C LEU A 101 -6.77 12.81 -7.28
N HIS A 102 -6.14 13.81 -6.64
CA HIS A 102 -6.63 14.38 -5.38
C HIS A 102 -8.02 15.03 -5.50
N ASN A 103 -8.52 15.33 -6.71
CA ASN A 103 -9.86 15.87 -6.92
C ASN A 103 -10.94 14.79 -6.95
N TYR A 104 -10.54 13.53 -7.15
CA TYR A 104 -11.42 12.38 -7.32
C TYR A 104 -11.17 11.27 -6.28
N ALA A 105 -10.54 11.66 -5.17
CA ALA A 105 -10.37 10.83 -3.97
C ALA A 105 -10.47 11.73 -2.73
N ASP A 106 -11.05 11.19 -1.66
CA ASP A 106 -11.04 11.79 -0.34
C ASP A 106 -9.62 11.80 0.23
N LEU A 107 -8.92 10.66 0.09
CA LEU A 107 -7.53 10.46 0.53
C LEU A 107 -6.73 9.65 -0.48
N LEU A 108 -5.44 9.97 -0.59
CA LEU A 108 -4.44 9.22 -1.32
C LEU A 108 -3.55 8.48 -0.32
N LEU A 109 -3.51 7.15 -0.42
CA LEU A 109 -2.72 6.28 0.44
C LEU A 109 -1.35 6.04 -0.20
N PHE A 110 -0.32 6.70 0.33
CA PHE A 110 1.04 6.62 -0.17
C PHE A 110 1.72 5.37 0.38
N LYS A 111 1.86 4.35 -0.46
CA LYS A 111 2.58 3.11 -0.13
C LYS A 111 4.06 3.29 -0.42
N ALA A 112 4.76 3.94 0.50
CA ALA A 112 6.12 4.42 0.35
C ALA A 112 7.21 3.36 0.66
N TRP A 113 7.05 2.14 0.15
CA TRP A 113 8.02 1.06 0.35
C TRP A 113 8.20 0.22 -0.91
N ARG A 114 9.35 -0.46 -1.00
CA ARG A 114 9.75 -1.32 -2.11
C ARG A 114 9.18 -2.72 -1.90
N HIS A 115 8.53 -3.25 -2.94
CA HIS A 115 8.00 -4.62 -2.95
C HIS A 115 8.89 -5.62 -3.72
N THR A 116 9.87 -5.15 -4.49
CA THR A 116 10.68 -6.00 -5.37
C THR A 116 11.98 -6.46 -4.71
N PRO A 117 12.39 -7.73 -4.94
CA PRO A 117 13.69 -8.21 -4.51
C PRO A 117 14.81 -7.32 -5.06
N GLN A 118 15.64 -6.82 -4.15
CA GLN A 118 16.82 -6.02 -4.50
C GLN A 118 18.02 -6.94 -4.73
N LYS A 119 19.00 -6.49 -5.53
CA LYS A 119 20.29 -7.21 -5.71
C LYS A 119 21.22 -7.05 -4.50
N THR A 120 20.88 -6.12 -3.62
CA THR A 120 21.59 -5.80 -2.39
C THR A 120 20.61 -5.77 -1.21
N ALA A 121 21.09 -6.00 -0.01
CA ALA A 121 20.28 -5.96 1.21
C ALA A 121 19.99 -4.50 1.57
N LEU A 122 18.77 -4.03 1.30
CA LEU A 122 18.36 -2.65 1.52
C LEU A 122 17.12 -2.59 2.40
N HIS A 123 16.98 -1.50 3.16
CA HIS A 123 15.76 -1.19 3.87
C HIS A 123 14.59 -1.05 2.87
N PRO A 124 13.37 -1.56 3.17
CA PRO A 124 12.25 -1.49 2.23
C PRO A 124 11.70 -0.08 2.03
N ALA A 125 11.82 0.79 3.04
CA ALA A 125 11.30 2.15 3.02
C ALA A 125 12.34 3.13 3.59
N PRO A 126 13.48 3.33 2.91
CA PRO A 126 14.48 4.25 3.42
C PRO A 126 13.94 5.68 3.40
N LEU A 127 14.34 6.50 4.37
CA LEU A 127 13.76 7.85 4.54
C LEU A 127 13.90 8.68 3.26
N SER A 128 15.07 8.64 2.63
CA SER A 128 15.35 9.28 1.33
C SER A 128 14.34 8.91 0.24
N TYR A 129 14.00 7.62 0.12
CA TYR A 129 13.00 7.13 -0.84
C TYR A 129 11.59 7.63 -0.53
N VAL A 130 11.23 7.68 0.75
CA VAL A 130 9.93 8.18 1.22
C VAL A 130 9.81 9.68 0.95
N GLU A 131 10.84 10.45 1.30
CA GLU A 131 10.91 11.89 1.10
C GLU A 131 10.82 12.25 -0.39
N GLU A 132 11.65 11.65 -1.25
CA GLU A 132 11.58 11.86 -2.69
C GLU A 132 10.17 11.56 -3.25
N PHE A 133 9.56 10.48 -2.79
CA PHE A 133 8.23 10.09 -3.26
C PHE A 133 7.18 11.12 -2.85
N VAL A 134 7.12 11.49 -1.58
CA VAL A 134 6.15 12.48 -1.08
C VAL A 134 6.40 13.84 -1.73
N GLN A 135 7.65 14.29 -1.80
CA GLN A 135 8.01 15.60 -2.33
C GLN A 135 7.63 15.73 -3.80
N SER A 136 7.82 14.68 -4.61
CA SER A 136 7.43 14.68 -6.03
C SER A 136 5.95 14.94 -6.28
N TRP A 137 5.06 14.56 -5.34
CA TRP A 137 3.63 14.85 -5.41
C TRP A 137 3.29 16.25 -4.90
N LEU A 138 3.99 16.71 -3.85
CA LEU A 138 3.82 18.04 -3.28
C LEU A 138 4.28 19.14 -4.24
N ASP A 139 5.41 18.94 -4.92
CA ASP A 139 5.97 19.88 -5.91
C ASP A 139 5.00 20.10 -7.09
N LEU A 140 4.20 19.08 -7.41
CA LEU A 140 3.14 19.17 -8.41
C LEU A 140 1.84 19.77 -7.86
N GLY A 141 1.76 20.12 -6.58
CA GLY A 141 0.60 20.80 -5.98
C GLY A 141 -0.51 19.86 -5.50
N THR A 142 -0.17 18.62 -5.13
CA THR A 142 -1.10 17.74 -4.41
C THR A 142 -1.40 18.36 -3.04
N ASP A 143 -2.66 18.30 -2.61
CA ASP A 143 -3.06 18.84 -1.30
C ASP A 143 -2.49 17.92 -0.20
N PRO A 144 -1.57 18.41 0.66
CA PRO A 144 -0.97 17.58 1.71
C PRO A 144 -2.00 17.03 2.69
N LYS A 145 -3.15 17.69 2.87
CA LYS A 145 -4.22 17.20 3.77
C LYS A 145 -4.92 15.95 3.25
N LYS A 146 -4.76 15.64 1.96
CA LYS A 146 -5.29 14.44 1.32
C LYS A 146 -4.30 13.28 1.30
N ILE A 147 -3.05 13.50 1.72
CA ILE A 147 -2.01 12.46 1.69
C ILE A 147 -2.01 11.71 3.03
N ILE A 148 -2.07 10.38 2.95
CA ILE A 148 -1.83 9.49 4.08
C ILE A 148 -0.58 8.67 3.78
N LEU A 149 0.49 8.94 4.52
CA LEU A 149 1.74 8.20 4.39
C LEU A 149 1.62 6.84 5.08
N GLY A 150 1.71 5.76 4.31
CA GLY A 150 1.73 4.41 4.84
C GLY A 150 3.09 4.06 5.43
N VAL A 151 3.08 3.42 6.60
CA VAL A 151 4.29 2.95 7.29
C VAL A 151 4.30 1.41 7.29
N PRO A 152 5.31 0.76 6.70
CA PRO A 152 5.36 -0.70 6.67
C PRO A 152 5.73 -1.26 8.05
N LEU A 153 4.86 -2.10 8.61
CA LEU A 153 5.13 -2.84 9.85
C LEU A 153 5.71 -4.24 9.54
N PHE A 154 6.65 -4.28 8.60
CA PHE A 154 7.37 -5.47 8.18
C PHE A 154 8.76 -5.08 7.64
N GLY A 155 9.69 -6.02 7.69
CA GLY A 155 11.00 -5.95 7.05
C GLY A 155 11.09 -6.88 5.84
N ILE A 156 12.03 -6.59 4.95
CA ILE A 156 12.42 -7.50 3.86
C ILE A 156 13.69 -8.22 4.28
N SER A 157 13.66 -9.55 4.29
CA SER A 157 14.81 -10.37 4.64
C SER A 157 15.58 -10.81 3.40
N TYR A 158 16.89 -10.99 3.56
CA TYR A 158 17.78 -11.35 2.47
C TYR A 158 18.71 -12.50 2.87
N THR A 159 19.06 -13.35 1.90
CA THR A 159 20.19 -14.26 2.04
C THR A 159 21.41 -13.58 1.46
N LEU A 160 22.43 -13.31 2.28
CA LEU A 160 23.66 -12.64 1.86
C LEU A 160 24.51 -13.55 0.97
N LYS A 161 25.14 -12.98 -0.06
CA LYS A 161 26.07 -13.71 -0.95
C LYS A 161 27.37 -14.08 -0.22
N TYR A 162 27.84 -13.20 0.66
CA TYR A 162 29.06 -13.38 1.44
C TYR A 162 28.75 -13.19 2.93
N LYS A 163 29.02 -14.22 3.75
CA LYS A 163 28.68 -14.22 5.18
C LYS A 163 29.37 -13.13 6.00
N ASN A 164 30.52 -12.63 5.52
CA ASN A 164 31.27 -11.58 6.18
C ASN A 164 30.85 -10.17 5.77
N ASN A 165 29.97 -10.02 4.77
CA ASN A 165 29.45 -8.72 4.34
C ASN A 165 27.99 -8.59 4.78
N THR A 166 27.80 -8.03 5.98
CA THR A 166 26.50 -7.97 6.65
C THR A 166 25.97 -6.54 6.81
N ASN A 167 26.57 -5.58 6.13
CA ASN A 167 26.13 -4.19 6.15
C ASN A 167 25.01 -3.97 5.13
N ALA A 168 24.25 -2.87 5.28
CA ALA A 168 23.34 -2.45 4.23
C ALA A 168 24.07 -2.25 2.89
N GLY A 169 23.40 -2.59 1.80
CA GLY A 169 23.99 -2.63 0.47
C GLY A 169 24.78 -3.92 0.17
N ALA A 170 24.92 -4.85 1.12
CA ALA A 170 25.61 -6.12 0.88
C ALA A 170 24.96 -6.91 -0.27
N PRO A 171 25.75 -7.55 -1.17
CA PRO A 171 25.20 -8.36 -2.25
C PRO A 171 24.38 -9.55 -1.72
N VAL A 172 23.23 -9.82 -2.35
CA VAL A 172 22.33 -10.91 -1.94
C VAL A 172 22.28 -12.03 -2.97
N SER A 173 22.09 -13.27 -2.51
CA SER A 173 21.86 -14.45 -3.35
C SER A 173 20.37 -14.71 -3.59
N GLY A 174 19.49 -14.11 -2.80
CA GLY A 174 18.05 -14.25 -2.92
C GLY A 174 17.30 -13.76 -1.67
N PRO A 175 15.99 -14.01 -1.60
CA PRO A 175 15.19 -13.69 -0.42
C PRO A 175 15.71 -14.44 0.80
N GLY A 176 15.59 -13.81 1.97
CA GLY A 176 15.91 -14.43 3.24
C GLY A 176 14.94 -15.54 3.61
N VAL A 177 15.26 -16.27 4.67
CA VAL A 177 14.31 -17.19 5.29
C VAL A 177 13.10 -16.39 5.77
N GLY A 178 11.91 -16.95 5.58
CA GLY A 178 10.69 -16.31 6.06
C GLY A 178 10.60 -16.34 7.57
N GLY A 179 9.93 -15.36 8.15
CA GLY A 179 9.67 -15.34 9.59
C GLY A 179 8.90 -16.58 10.07
N ARG A 180 9.01 -16.88 11.38
CA ARG A 180 8.43 -18.07 12.02
C ARG A 180 6.92 -18.18 11.85
N HIS A 181 6.24 -17.05 11.81
CA HIS A 181 4.80 -16.88 11.72
C HIS A 181 4.35 -16.50 10.31
N THR A 182 5.02 -15.53 9.67
CA THR A 182 4.68 -15.10 8.30
C THR A 182 4.94 -16.20 7.27
N LYS A 183 5.99 -17.01 7.47
CA LYS A 183 6.35 -18.17 6.63
C LYS A 183 6.55 -17.84 5.14
N GLN A 184 6.73 -16.56 4.80
CA GLN A 184 6.96 -16.09 3.45
C GLN A 184 8.44 -15.73 3.28
N LYS A 185 9.12 -16.35 2.32
CA LYS A 185 10.52 -16.03 2.01
C LYS A 185 10.67 -14.54 1.71
N GLY A 186 11.70 -13.93 2.30
CA GLY A 186 12.02 -12.52 2.12
C GLY A 186 11.14 -11.57 2.91
N LEU A 187 10.26 -12.06 3.80
CA LEU A 187 9.39 -11.23 4.62
C LEU A 187 9.53 -11.60 6.09
N VAL A 188 9.58 -10.58 6.94
CA VAL A 188 9.56 -10.68 8.40
C VAL A 188 8.59 -9.61 8.91
N ALA A 189 7.57 -9.98 9.68
CA ALA A 189 6.70 -9.01 10.32
C ALA A 189 7.42 -8.29 11.47
N TYR A 190 6.97 -7.09 11.83
CA TYR A 190 7.59 -6.31 12.91
C TYR A 190 7.72 -7.09 14.23
N TYR A 191 6.67 -7.83 14.63
CA TYR A 191 6.72 -8.64 15.85
C TYR A 191 7.74 -9.79 15.77
N GLU A 192 7.93 -10.39 14.58
CA GLU A 192 8.94 -11.43 14.40
C GLU A 192 10.35 -10.86 14.50
N ALA A 193 10.56 -9.64 14.00
CA ALA A 193 11.80 -8.91 14.17
C ALA A 193 12.07 -8.56 15.65
N CYS A 194 11.04 -8.23 16.43
CA CYS A 194 11.17 -8.06 17.88
C CYS A 194 11.66 -9.34 18.55
N ASP A 195 11.05 -10.49 18.23
CA ASP A 195 11.49 -11.78 18.81
C ASP A 195 12.95 -12.09 18.45
N MET A 196 13.39 -11.76 17.23
CA MET A 196 14.78 -11.96 16.80
C MET A 196 15.77 -11.11 17.62
N ILE A 197 15.39 -9.88 17.98
CA ILE A 197 16.22 -9.01 18.83
C ILE A 197 16.35 -9.62 20.24
N GLU A 198 15.28 -10.19 20.78
CA GLU A 198 15.31 -10.90 22.08
C GLU A 198 16.19 -12.16 22.03
N GLU A 199 16.29 -12.79 20.85
CA GLU A 199 17.18 -13.94 20.58
C GLU A 199 18.63 -13.55 20.29
N LEU A 200 19.04 -12.33 20.65
CA LEU A 200 20.41 -11.84 20.54
C LEU A 200 20.94 -11.74 19.10
N TRP A 201 20.05 -11.55 18.12
CA TRP A 201 20.47 -11.13 16.78
C TRP A 201 21.10 -9.73 16.83
N TYR A 202 22.02 -9.44 15.91
CA TYR A 202 22.67 -8.14 15.88
C TYR A 202 21.75 -7.12 15.22
N ALA A 203 21.23 -6.19 16.01
CA ALA A 203 20.50 -5.03 15.51
C ALA A 203 21.45 -3.85 15.24
N GLY A 204 21.13 -3.07 14.22
CA GLY A 204 21.86 -1.85 13.88
C GLY A 204 20.96 -0.82 13.20
N ARG A 205 21.52 0.36 12.96
CA ARG A 205 20.86 1.44 12.24
C ARG A 205 21.88 2.13 11.34
N ASP A 206 21.45 2.50 10.15
CA ASP A 206 22.19 3.36 9.22
C ASP A 206 21.36 4.60 8.87
N GLU A 207 21.84 5.39 7.89
CA GLU A 207 21.16 6.59 7.41
C GLU A 207 19.79 6.30 6.76
N ASP A 208 19.60 5.08 6.27
CA ASP A 208 18.44 4.63 5.52
C ASP A 208 17.43 3.87 6.40
N GLY A 209 17.81 3.35 7.57
CA GLY A 209 16.89 2.71 8.51
C GLY A 209 17.51 1.73 9.49
N SER A 210 16.65 0.97 10.17
CA SER A 210 17.06 -0.08 11.10
C SER A 210 17.23 -1.43 10.39
N PHE A 211 18.16 -2.26 10.83
CA PHE A 211 18.38 -3.62 10.29
C PHE A 211 18.71 -4.63 11.40
N ILE A 212 18.56 -5.92 11.07
CA ILE A 212 18.89 -7.07 11.93
C ILE A 212 19.72 -8.06 11.11
N LYS A 213 20.76 -8.66 11.70
CA LYS A 213 21.66 -9.62 11.06
C LYS A 213 22.15 -10.75 11.98
#